data_AF-A0A6I9YI35-F1
#
_entry.id   AF-A0A6I9YI35-F1
#
_cell.length_a   1.000
_cell.length_b   1.000
_cell.length_c   1.000
_cell.angle_alpha   90.00
_cell.angle_beta   90.00
_cell.angle_gamma   90.00
#
_symmetry.space_group_name_H-M   'P 1'
#
loop_
_entity.id
_entity.type
_entity.pdbx_description
1 polymer ?
#
loop_
_entity_poly.entity_id
_entity_poly.type
_entity_poly.pdbx_seq_one_letter_code
_entity_poly.pdbx_strand_id
1 'polypeptide(L)'
;MSGDDDGLDGPHYVAEFVPPPECPVFEPSWEEFSNPLGFICRIRPLAEKTGICKIRPPKDWQPPFACDVQNFRFTPRVQRLNELEAMTRVKLDFLDHLAKFWELQGSTLKIPVVERKILDLYSLSKLLHV
;
A
#
# COMPACT_ATOMS: atom_id res chain seq x y z
N MET A 1 24.81 -37.10 11.20
CA MET A 1 24.21 -36.46 10.02
C MET A 1 22.81 -37.01 9.87
N SER A 2 21.86 -36.39 10.55
CA SER A 2 20.43 -36.52 10.32
C SER A 2 19.87 -35.17 10.72
N GLY A 3 19.43 -34.39 9.73
CA GLY A 3 18.82 -33.09 9.95
C GLY A 3 17.43 -33.30 10.54
N ASP A 4 17.21 -32.68 11.70
CA ASP A 4 15.88 -32.52 12.26
C ASP A 4 15.14 -31.50 11.40
N ASP A 5 14.20 -32.03 10.61
CA ASP A 5 13.16 -31.32 9.88
C ASP A 5 12.20 -30.69 10.91
N ASP A 6 12.59 -29.54 11.45
CA ASP A 6 11.71 -28.71 12.27
C ASP A 6 10.67 -28.05 11.34
N GLY A 7 9.55 -28.76 11.17
CA GLY A 7 8.35 -28.33 10.45
C GLY A 7 7.75 -27.04 10.98
N LEU A 8 8.33 -25.91 10.55
CA LEU A 8 7.78 -24.57 10.72
C LEU A 8 7.01 -24.17 9.46
N ASP A 9 5.86 -24.81 9.24
CA ASP A 9 4.79 -24.26 8.41
C ASP A 9 3.55 -24.11 9.30
N GLY A 10 3.60 -23.16 10.23
CA GLY A 10 2.34 -22.57 10.71
C GLY A 10 1.66 -21.95 9.50
N PRO A 11 0.32 -21.95 9.37
CA PRO A 11 -0.34 -21.61 8.12
C PRO A 11 0.14 -20.23 7.69
N HIS A 12 1.04 -20.20 6.71
CA HIS A 12 1.24 -19.03 5.90
C HIS A 12 -0.15 -18.79 5.33
N TYR A 13 -0.86 -17.78 5.83
CA TYR A 13 -2.00 -17.23 5.13
C TYR A 13 -1.45 -16.61 3.85
N VAL A 14 -1.06 -17.45 2.89
CA VAL A 14 -0.91 -17.08 1.50
C VAL A 14 -2.35 -16.93 1.04
N ALA A 15 -2.98 -15.82 1.44
CA ALA A 15 -4.26 -15.44 0.88
C ALA A 15 -4.02 -15.28 -0.62
N GLU A 16 -4.50 -16.24 -1.41
CA GLU A 16 -4.43 -16.17 -2.85
C GLU A 16 -5.12 -14.88 -3.29
N PHE A 17 -4.47 -14.13 -4.18
CA PHE A 17 -4.98 -12.84 -4.61
C PHE A 17 -6.32 -13.05 -5.34
N VAL A 18 -7.38 -12.45 -4.79
CA VAL A 18 -8.69 -12.36 -5.45
C VAL A 18 -8.82 -10.94 -5.99
N PRO A 19 -8.93 -10.74 -7.32
CA PRO A 19 -9.13 -9.43 -7.91
C PRO A 19 -10.42 -8.78 -7.36
N PRO A 20 -10.38 -7.49 -6.97
CA PRO A 20 -11.59 -6.77 -6.61
C PRO A 20 -12.47 -6.53 -7.85
N PRO A 21 -13.76 -6.22 -7.67
CA PRO A 21 -14.62 -5.82 -8.77
C PRO A 21 -14.12 -4.53 -9.44
N GLU A 22 -14.31 -4.45 -10.76
CA GLU A 22 -13.92 -3.29 -11.55
C GLU A 22 -14.77 -2.05 -11.24
N CYS A 23 -14.16 -0.87 -11.40
CA CYS A 23 -14.85 0.41 -11.27
C CYS A 23 -15.69 0.76 -12.53
N PRO A 24 -16.71 1.63 -12.41
CA PRO A 24 -17.52 2.05 -13.55
C PRO A 24 -16.68 2.82 -14.58
N VAL A 25 -17.01 2.62 -15.86
CA VAL A 25 -16.37 3.28 -17.00
C VAL A 25 -17.38 4.18 -17.71
N PHE A 26 -16.98 5.42 -18.00
CA PHE A 26 -17.80 6.39 -18.71
C PHE A 26 -17.12 6.82 -20.02
N GLU A 27 -17.91 6.90 -21.09
CA GLU A 27 -17.47 7.29 -22.44
C GLU A 27 -18.28 8.51 -22.89
N PRO A 28 -17.86 9.75 -22.54
CA PRO A 28 -18.56 10.98 -22.92
C PRO A 28 -18.69 11.16 -24.43
N SER A 29 -19.80 11.78 -24.85
CA SER A 29 -19.88 12.39 -26.16
C SER A 29 -18.95 13.62 -26.27
N TRP A 30 -18.73 14.14 -27.48
CA TRP A 30 -17.95 15.37 -27.67
C TRP A 30 -18.55 16.58 -26.93
N GLU A 31 -19.88 16.68 -26.90
CA GLU A 31 -20.59 17.74 -26.18
C GLU A 31 -20.35 17.61 -24.67
N GLU A 32 -20.49 16.40 -24.13
CA GLU A 32 -20.24 16.12 -22.72
C GLU A 32 -18.77 16.33 -22.33
N PHE A 33 -17.84 15.96 -23.20
CA PHE A 33 -16.40 16.11 -23.00
C PHE A 33 -15.95 17.58 -23.01
N SER A 34 -16.73 18.48 -23.62
CA SER A 34 -16.43 19.92 -23.67
C SER A 34 -16.50 20.62 -22.30
N ASN A 35 -17.30 20.09 -21.35
CA ASN A 35 -17.41 20.60 -19.99
C ASN A 35 -17.10 19.49 -18.96
N PRO A 36 -15.81 19.27 -18.63
CA PRO A 36 -15.39 18.18 -17.74
C PRO A 36 -16.06 18.22 -16.36
N LEU A 37 -16.18 19.40 -15.74
CA LEU A 37 -16.79 19.52 -14.41
C LEU A 37 -18.30 19.26 -14.46
N GLY A 38 -18.98 19.72 -15.51
CA GLY A 38 -20.39 19.40 -15.75
C GLY A 38 -20.61 17.89 -15.90
N PHE A 39 -19.76 17.22 -16.68
CA PHE A 39 -19.79 15.77 -16.83
C PHE A 39 -19.51 15.03 -15.53
N ILE A 40 -18.49 15.45 -14.76
CA ILE A 40 -18.17 14.87 -13.45
C ILE A 40 -19.37 15.00 -12.49
N CYS A 41 -20.01 16.16 -12.43
CA CYS A 41 -21.20 16.37 -11.61
C CYS A 41 -22.34 15.43 -12.01
N ARG A 42 -22.53 15.18 -13.31
CA ARG A 42 -23.54 14.26 -13.83
C ARG A 42 -23.29 12.81 -13.41
N ILE A 43 -22.04 12.34 -13.46
CA ILE A 43 -21.69 10.94 -13.12
C ILE A 43 -21.47 10.72 -11.62
N ARG A 44 -21.31 11.78 -10.82
CA ARG A 44 -21.07 11.72 -9.37
C ARG A 44 -22.01 10.75 -8.62
N PRO A 45 -23.34 10.76 -8.81
CA PRO A 45 -24.24 9.87 -8.06
C PRO A 45 -23.97 8.37 -8.27
N LEU A 46 -23.29 8.01 -9.36
CA LEU A 46 -22.88 6.64 -9.67
C LEU A 46 -21.45 6.37 -9.19
N ALA A 47 -20.50 7.23 -9.56
CA ALA A 47 -19.07 7.06 -9.29
C ALA A 47 -18.70 7.21 -7.81
N GLU A 48 -19.44 8.02 -7.06
CA GLU A 48 -19.19 8.24 -5.63
C GLU A 48 -19.34 6.96 -4.81
N LYS A 49 -20.25 6.06 -5.23
CA LYS A 49 -20.48 4.77 -4.56
C LYS A 49 -19.28 3.83 -4.62
N THR A 50 -18.44 3.97 -5.65
CA THR A 50 -17.24 3.14 -5.84
C THR A 50 -15.95 3.84 -5.41
N GLY A 51 -16.01 5.12 -5.03
CA GLY A 51 -14.85 5.95 -4.67
C GLY A 51 -13.95 6.35 -5.85
N ILE A 52 -13.89 5.53 -6.90
CA ILE A 52 -13.16 5.77 -8.15
C ILE A 52 -14.01 5.43 -9.38
N CYS A 53 -13.67 6.03 -10.51
CA CYS A 53 -14.21 5.66 -11.83
C CYS A 53 -13.18 5.91 -12.93
N LYS A 54 -13.41 5.34 -14.12
CA LYS A 54 -12.57 5.54 -15.31
C LYS A 54 -13.34 6.31 -16.37
N ILE A 55 -12.74 7.35 -16.95
CA ILE A 55 -13.31 8.10 -18.07
C ILE A 55 -12.45 7.85 -19.30
N ARG A 56 -13.07 7.38 -20.39
CA ARG A 56 -12.41 7.22 -21.69
C ARG A 56 -12.81 8.40 -22.59
N PRO A 57 -11.88 9.26 -23.02
CA PRO A 57 -12.22 10.38 -23.89
C PRO A 57 -12.73 9.88 -25.26
N PRO A 58 -13.36 10.76 -26.06
CA PRO A 58 -13.70 10.44 -27.46
C PRO A 58 -12.48 9.92 -28.24
N LYS A 59 -12.68 8.94 -29.12
CA LYS A 59 -11.59 8.22 -29.82
C LYS A 59 -10.67 9.13 -30.65
N ASP A 60 -11.20 10.22 -31.20
CA ASP A 60 -10.42 11.16 -32.00
C ASP A 60 -9.68 12.20 -31.14
N TRP A 61 -9.90 12.20 -29.81
CA TRP A 61 -9.11 13.02 -28.89
C TRP A 61 -7.80 12.31 -28.54
N GLN A 62 -6.75 12.64 -29.29
CA GLN A 62 -5.41 12.07 -29.13
C GLN A 62 -4.39 13.21 -29.01
N PRO A 63 -4.20 13.78 -27.80
CA PRO A 63 -3.24 14.85 -27.62
C PRO A 63 -1.81 14.32 -27.84
N PRO A 64 -0.93 15.09 -28.51
CA PRO A 64 0.46 14.70 -28.66
C PRO A 64 1.16 14.69 -27.29
N PHE A 65 2.11 13.78 -27.12
CA PHE A 65 2.97 13.80 -25.94
C PHE A 65 4.00 14.92 -26.08
N ALA A 66 3.97 15.90 -25.18
CA ALA A 66 4.79 17.10 -25.29
C ALA A 66 6.24 16.94 -24.78
N CYS A 67 6.54 15.87 -24.04
CA CYS A 67 7.87 15.68 -23.46
C CYS A 67 8.79 14.93 -24.41
N ASP A 68 10.01 15.44 -24.56
CA ASP A 68 11.07 14.73 -25.28
C ASP A 68 11.63 13.60 -24.40
N VAL A 69 11.27 12.37 -24.74
CA VAL A 69 11.67 11.16 -24.02
C VAL A 69 13.19 10.96 -24.03
N GLN A 70 13.90 11.39 -25.09
CA GLN A 70 15.34 11.15 -25.22
C GLN A 70 16.16 12.03 -24.27
N ASN A 71 15.64 13.22 -23.94
CA ASN A 71 16.28 14.19 -23.07
C ASN A 71 15.64 14.28 -21.67
N PHE A 72 14.63 13.44 -21.37
CA PHE A 72 13.96 13.43 -20.08
C PHE A 72 14.79 12.70 -19.01
N ARG A 73 15.30 13.45 -18.03
CA ARG A 73 16.06 12.91 -16.89
C ARG A 73 15.30 13.14 -15.59
N PHE A 74 15.19 12.09 -14.79
CA PHE A 74 14.69 12.16 -13.42
C PHE A 74 15.46 11.17 -12.54
N THR A 75 15.54 11.46 -11.25
CA THR A 75 16.13 10.54 -10.27
C THR A 75 15.06 9.52 -9.86
N PRO A 76 15.24 8.23 -10.15
CA PRO A 76 14.26 7.20 -9.77
C PRO A 76 14.26 7.00 -8.25
N ARG A 77 13.12 6.52 -7.73
CA ARG A 77 12.99 6.07 -6.33
C ARG A 77 12.98 4.53 -6.30
N VAL A 78 13.71 3.96 -5.35
CA VAL A 78 13.69 2.51 -5.09
C VAL A 78 12.52 2.19 -4.17
N GLN A 79 11.71 1.20 -4.53
CA GLN A 79 10.59 0.72 -3.72
C GLN A 79 10.75 -0.78 -3.45
N ARG A 80 11.02 -1.15 -2.19
CA ARG A 80 11.15 -2.55 -1.75
C ARG A 80 9.77 -3.08 -1.37
N LEU A 81 9.20 -3.97 -2.19
CA LEU A 81 7.82 -4.46 -2.00
C LEU A 81 7.62 -5.15 -0.65
N ASN A 82 8.64 -5.88 -0.17
CA ASN A 82 8.61 -6.59 1.11
C ASN A 82 8.55 -5.63 2.33
N GLU A 83 8.88 -4.35 2.13
CA GLU A 83 8.87 -3.30 3.16
C GLU A 83 7.71 -2.31 2.95
N LEU A 84 6.84 -2.55 1.96
CA LEU A 84 5.82 -1.61 1.52
C LEU A 84 4.55 -1.64 2.38
N GLU A 85 4.35 -2.69 3.17
CA GLU A 85 3.20 -2.79 4.06
C GLU A 85 3.23 -1.69 5.12
N ALA A 86 2.21 -0.83 5.12
CA ALA A 86 2.09 0.30 6.06
C ALA A 86 2.10 -0.17 7.53
N MET A 87 1.57 -1.38 7.80
CA MET A 87 1.63 -2.01 9.12
C MET A 87 3.07 -2.34 9.52
N THR A 88 3.87 -2.87 8.59
CA THR A 88 5.28 -3.20 8.81
C THR A 88 6.12 -1.95 9.05
N ARG A 89 5.84 -0.84 8.34
CA ARG A 89 6.53 0.44 8.57
C ARG A 89 6.24 1.02 9.96
N VAL A 90 4.97 1.06 10.39
CA VAL A 90 4.61 1.57 11.72
C VAL A 90 5.18 0.67 12.84
N LYS A 91 5.22 -0.65 12.61
CA LYS A 91 5.87 -1.59 13.53
C LYS A 91 7.38 -1.33 13.65
N LEU A 92 8.07 -1.13 12.52
CA LEU A 92 9.50 -0.84 12.50
C LEU A 92 9.82 0.51 13.18
N ASP A 93 9.05 1.55 12.88
CA ASP A 93 9.21 2.87 13.52
C ASP A 93 8.98 2.77 15.04
N PHE A 94 8.00 1.99 15.49
CA PHE A 94 7.77 1.76 16.92
C PHE A 94 8.96 1.06 17.59
N LEU A 95 9.48 0.00 16.99
CA LEU A 95 10.62 -0.75 17.52
C LEU A 95 11.90 0.10 17.55
N ASP A 96 12.12 0.94 16.55
CA ASP A 96 13.25 1.88 16.49
C ASP A 96 13.19 2.92 17.62
N HIS A 97 12.03 3.54 17.85
CA HIS A 97 11.84 4.47 18.97
C HIS A 97 12.03 3.77 20.32
N LEU A 98 11.51 2.55 20.47
CA LEU A 98 11.65 1.78 21.69
C LEU A 98 13.12 1.42 21.94
N ALA A 99 13.87 1.00 20.93
CA ALA A 99 15.29 0.70 21.03
C ALA A 99 16.08 1.92 21.51
N LYS A 100 15.87 3.09 20.87
CA LYS A 100 16.49 4.37 21.26
C LYS A 100 16.19 4.76 22.70
N PHE A 101 14.94 4.53 23.16
CA PHE A 101 14.56 4.80 24.54
C PHE A 101 15.38 3.97 25.52
N TRP A 102 15.52 2.66 25.29
CA TRP A 102 16.30 1.80 26.18
C TRP A 102 17.79 2.16 26.17
N GLU A 103 18.34 2.47 25.00
CA GLU A 103 19.74 2.92 24.88
C GLU A 103 20.01 4.18 25.71
N LEU A 104 19.09 5.16 25.68
CA LEU A 104 19.17 6.36 26.52
C LEU A 104 19.12 6.04 28.02
N GLN A 105 18.43 4.97 28.43
CA GLN A 105 18.39 4.49 29.82
C GLN A 105 19.62 3.63 30.18
N GLY A 106 20.58 3.47 29.27
CA GLY A 106 21.78 2.66 29.50
C GLY A 106 21.55 1.15 29.41
N SER A 107 20.44 0.73 28.78
CA SER A 107 20.10 -0.69 28.58
C SER A 107 19.90 -0.99 27.09
N THR A 108 20.08 -2.24 26.69
CA THR A 108 19.80 -2.66 25.31
C THR A 108 18.41 -3.28 25.25
N LEU A 109 17.61 -2.90 24.24
CA LEU A 109 16.30 -3.52 24.02
C LEU A 109 16.50 -5.01 23.70
N LYS A 110 16.01 -5.88 24.59
CA LYS A 110 15.97 -7.33 24.38
C LYS A 110 14.52 -7.74 24.16
N ILE A 111 14.23 -8.21 22.95
CA ILE A 111 12.89 -8.69 22.62
C ILE A 111 12.73 -10.12 23.16
N PRO A 112 11.78 -10.38 24.07
CA PRO A 112 11.59 -11.71 24.65
C PRO A 112 10.96 -12.67 23.64
N VAL A 113 11.24 -13.96 23.83
CA VAL A 113 10.62 -15.05 23.08
C VAL A 113 9.53 -15.68 23.94
N VAL A 114 8.29 -15.70 23.46
CA VAL A 114 7.13 -16.32 24.10
C VAL A 114 6.64 -17.43 23.18
N GLU A 115 6.43 -18.64 23.70
CA GLU A 115 5.99 -19.80 22.91
C GLU A 115 6.83 -20.04 21.64
N ARG A 116 8.16 -19.94 21.77
CA ARG A 116 9.15 -20.09 20.67
C ARG A 116 9.02 -19.04 19.55
N LYS A 117 8.24 -17.98 19.74
CA LYS A 117 8.11 -16.85 18.81
C LYS A 117 8.59 -15.56 19.46
N ILE A 118 9.22 -14.69 18.68
CA ILE A 118 9.59 -13.34 19.13
C ILE A 118 8.31 -12.57 19.42
N LEU A 119 8.25 -11.92 20.59
CA LEU A 119 7.07 -11.17 21.01
C LEU A 119 6.89 -9.92 20.15
N ASP A 120 5.71 -9.74 19.54
CA ASP A 120 5.33 -8.52 18.83
C ASP A 120 4.98 -7.40 19.83
N LEU A 121 5.99 -6.60 20.18
CA LEU A 121 5.86 -5.48 21.13
C LEU A 121 4.92 -4.38 20.62
N TYR A 122 4.78 -4.20 19.31
CA TYR A 122 3.88 -3.21 18.74
C TYR A 122 2.42 -3.62 18.96
N SER A 123 2.08 -4.85 18.60
CA SER A 123 0.73 -5.39 18.83
C SER A 123 0.40 -5.48 20.32
N LEU A 124 1.37 -5.87 21.16
CA LEU A 124 1.18 -5.91 22.61
C LEU A 124 0.93 -4.52 23.20
N SER A 125 1.73 -3.51 22.83
CA SER A 125 1.54 -2.16 23.33
C SER A 125 0.20 -1.56 22.90
N LYS A 126 -0.25 -1.84 21.67
CA LYS A 126 -1.58 -1.46 21.16
C LYS A 126 -2.73 -2.10 21.93
N LEU A 127 -2.58 -3.34 22.40
CA LEU A 127 -3.62 -4.05 23.15
C LEU A 127 -3.71 -3.60 24.61
N LEU A 128 -2.59 -3.18 25.20
CA LEU A 128 -2.51 -2.77 26.61
C LEU A 128 -2.86 -1.29 26.83
N HIS A 129 -2.67 -0.43 25.82
CA HIS A 129 -3.10 0.96 25.87
C HIS A 129 -4.52 1.09 25.30
N VAL A 130 -5.52 0.93 26.19
CA VAL A 130 -6.93 1.32 25.97
C VAL A 130 -7.12 2.78 26.36
#